data_AF-A0A0J6A993-F1
#
_entry.id   AF-A0A0J6A993-F1
#
_cell.length_a   1.000
_cell.length_b   1.000
_cell.length_c   1.000
_cell.angle_alpha   90.00
_cell.angle_beta   90.00
_cell.angle_gamma   90.00
#
_symmetry.space_group_name_H-M   'P 1'
#
loop_
_entity.id
_entity.type
_entity.pdbx_description
1 polymer ?
#
loop_
_entity_poly.entity_id
_entity_poly.type
_entity_poly.pdbx_seq_one_letter_code
_entity_poly.pdbx_strand_id
1 'polypeptide(L)'
;FGTIDAGPHFPKLLALAVLVTAIVTGIAGGLFCWLLLNTGRWLPAQLLGLYRERPIAFAALCGFAIAVVGIVSGGTTFGSGYAEARGLLDGSQTLSVFYPFLKMVSMVASYLPGIPGGIFAPSLSIGAGFGNLLHVVFSNMSLPMLIALAMVGYLAAVTQSPITSFVIVMEMINGHALVISLMATALVSSRVSRFFAPPLYETLAQRYLAPPIAAPEHAAATATSAVTTTGVTEPQDATATPADPLDTLRDEGSSGEPAEGAASAPALHDGAPAAASGANGPAQPGPRDAQ
;
A
#
# COMPACT_ATOMS: atom_id res chain seq x y z
N PHE A 1 9.00 1.63 -16.06
CA PHE A 1 9.00 3.07 -16.39
C PHE A 1 10.38 3.42 -16.96
N GLY A 2 10.54 4.58 -17.64
CA GLY A 2 11.79 4.97 -18.31
C GLY A 2 12.90 5.47 -17.37
N THR A 3 14.12 5.64 -17.89
CA THR A 3 15.29 6.14 -17.15
C THR A 3 15.29 7.66 -17.06
N ILE A 4 15.47 8.22 -15.85
CA ILE A 4 15.64 9.68 -15.65
C ILE A 4 17.13 10.00 -15.61
N ASP A 5 17.62 10.77 -16.59
CA ASP A 5 19.00 11.24 -16.65
C ASP A 5 19.12 12.61 -15.95
N ALA A 6 19.91 12.67 -14.88
CA ALA A 6 20.14 13.91 -14.12
C ALA A 6 21.47 14.52 -14.58
N GLY A 7 21.41 15.57 -15.40
CA GLY A 7 22.61 16.22 -15.95
C GLY A 7 23.53 16.85 -14.87
N PRO A 8 24.80 17.16 -15.20
CA PRO A 8 25.86 17.43 -14.21
C PRO A 8 25.82 18.81 -13.52
N HIS A 9 24.82 19.65 -13.80
CA HIS A 9 24.79 21.03 -13.31
C HIS A 9 23.54 21.28 -12.45
N PHE A 10 23.78 21.88 -11.27
CA PHE A 10 22.84 22.42 -10.25
C PHE A 10 22.51 21.56 -9.00
N PRO A 11 23.51 21.21 -8.16
CA PRO A 11 23.26 20.60 -6.85
C PRO A 11 22.43 21.49 -5.92
N LYS A 12 22.55 22.82 -6.00
CA LYS A 12 21.80 23.77 -5.14
C LYS A 12 20.32 23.86 -5.51
N LEU A 13 20.01 23.94 -6.80
CA LEU A 13 18.63 24.01 -7.29
C LEU A 13 17.90 22.70 -6.99
N LEU A 14 18.60 21.57 -7.17
CA LEU A 14 18.08 20.25 -6.83
C LEU A 14 17.84 20.10 -5.33
N ALA A 15 18.78 20.51 -4.47
CA ALA A 15 18.58 20.47 -3.03
C ALA A 15 17.38 21.33 -2.59
N LEU A 16 17.21 22.52 -3.19
CA LEU A 16 16.05 23.37 -2.94
C LEU A 16 14.76 22.69 -3.41
N ALA A 17 14.74 22.12 -4.62
CA ALA A 17 13.57 21.42 -5.13
C ALA A 17 13.19 20.22 -4.26
N VAL A 18 14.16 19.42 -3.80
CA VAL A 18 13.97 18.32 -2.84
C VAL A 18 13.31 18.84 -1.56
N LEU A 19 13.85 19.90 -0.96
CA LEU A 19 13.33 20.45 0.29
C LEU A 19 11.91 21.00 0.14
N VAL A 20 11.67 21.80 -0.90
CA VAL A 20 10.35 22.38 -1.17
C VAL A 20 9.33 21.28 -1.46
N THR A 21 9.69 20.32 -2.31
CA THR A 21 8.82 19.18 -2.63
C THR A 21 8.48 18.37 -1.39
N ALA A 22 9.47 18.08 -0.54
CA ALA A 22 9.26 17.35 0.70
C ALA A 22 8.34 18.09 1.68
N ILE A 23 8.49 19.40 1.83
CA ILE A 23 7.63 20.20 2.71
C ILE A 23 6.20 20.24 2.16
N VAL A 24 6.02 20.56 0.88
CA VAL A 24 4.70 20.66 0.25
C VAL A 24 3.95 19.32 0.33
N THR A 25 4.61 18.23 -0.07
CA THR A 25 3.98 16.90 -0.03
C THR A 25 3.82 16.37 1.39
N GLY A 26 4.70 16.74 2.32
CA GLY A 26 4.59 16.43 3.74
C GLY A 26 3.39 17.09 4.40
N ILE A 27 3.17 18.38 4.14
CA ILE A 27 2.00 19.13 4.60
C ILE A 27 0.74 18.56 3.96
N ALA A 28 0.74 18.35 2.64
CA ALA A 28 -0.44 17.84 1.93
C ALA A 28 -0.84 16.43 2.39
N GLY A 29 0.13 15.51 2.51
CA GLY A 29 -0.12 14.15 3.00
C GLY A 29 -0.49 14.11 4.49
N GLY A 30 0.13 14.95 5.32
CA GLY A 30 -0.23 15.10 6.73
C GLY A 30 -1.64 15.66 6.91
N LEU A 31 -2.01 16.67 6.12
CA LEU A 31 -3.36 17.22 6.06
C LEU A 31 -4.35 16.14 5.61
N PHE A 32 -4.05 15.39 4.56
CA PHE A 32 -4.89 14.27 4.12
C PHE A 32 -5.13 13.24 5.24
N CYS A 33 -4.08 12.80 5.93
CA CYS A 33 -4.20 11.89 7.07
C CYS A 33 -5.04 12.51 8.20
N TRP A 34 -4.83 13.79 8.50
CA TRP A 34 -5.63 14.52 9.49
C TRP A 34 -7.12 14.57 9.10
N LEU A 35 -7.44 14.85 7.83
CA LEU A 35 -8.83 14.83 7.34
C LEU A 35 -9.47 13.45 7.53
N LEU A 36 -8.76 12.37 7.20
CA LEU A 36 -9.29 11.01 7.33
C LEU A 36 -9.43 10.55 8.78
N LEU A 37 -8.50 10.93 9.65
CA LEU A 37 -8.50 10.49 11.04
C LEU A 37 -9.40 11.36 11.91
N ASN A 38 -9.49 12.65 11.65
CA ASN A 38 -10.23 13.58 12.50
C ASN A 38 -11.61 13.95 11.93
N THR A 39 -12.28 13.03 11.23
CA THR A 39 -13.62 13.23 10.64
C THR A 39 -14.62 13.89 11.60
N GLY A 40 -14.65 13.45 12.87
CA GLY A 40 -15.55 14.03 13.87
C GLY A 40 -15.24 15.48 14.30
N ARG A 41 -14.06 16.04 13.98
CA ARG A 41 -13.65 17.40 14.36
C ARG A 41 -13.97 18.44 13.29
N TRP A 42 -13.97 18.06 12.01
CA TRP A 42 -14.16 19.00 10.90
C TRP A 42 -15.48 18.79 10.16
N LEU A 43 -16.10 17.61 10.26
CA LEU A 43 -17.37 17.34 9.60
C LEU A 43 -18.52 18.07 10.34
N PRO A 44 -19.40 18.81 9.63
CA PRO A 44 -20.54 19.48 10.26
C PRO A 44 -21.45 18.51 11.01
N ALA A 45 -22.06 18.98 12.11
CA ALA A 45 -22.93 18.16 12.96
C ALA A 45 -24.06 17.46 12.17
N GLN A 46 -24.59 18.12 11.13
CA GLN A 46 -25.61 17.57 10.24
C GLN A 46 -25.10 16.35 9.44
N LEU A 47 -23.90 16.43 8.87
CA LEU A 47 -23.29 15.32 8.14
C LEU A 47 -22.85 14.20 9.08
N LEU A 48 -22.41 14.53 10.30
CA LEU A 48 -22.06 13.54 11.31
C LEU A 48 -23.29 12.77 11.82
N GLY A 49 -24.43 13.45 11.96
CA GLY A 49 -25.73 12.83 12.22
C GLY A 49 -26.12 11.89 11.07
N LEU A 50 -26.00 12.35 9.83
CA LEU A 50 -26.30 11.52 8.64
C LEU A 50 -25.39 10.28 8.54
N TYR A 51 -24.10 10.42 8.85
CA TYR A 51 -23.14 9.31 8.91
C TYR A 51 -23.56 8.23 9.93
N ARG A 52 -24.08 8.63 11.09
CA ARG A 52 -24.48 7.70 12.17
C ARG A 52 -25.88 7.12 11.96
N GLU A 53 -26.84 7.93 11.54
CA GLU A 53 -28.25 7.55 11.47
C GLU A 53 -28.63 6.93 10.12
N ARG A 54 -27.98 7.36 9.02
CA ARG A 54 -28.30 6.93 7.65
C ARG A 54 -27.04 6.74 6.80
N PRO A 55 -26.22 5.71 7.10
CA PRO A 55 -24.92 5.50 6.43
C PRO A 55 -25.03 5.35 4.91
N ILE A 56 -26.12 4.77 4.40
CA ILE A 56 -26.36 4.62 2.95
C ILE A 56 -26.59 5.97 2.28
N ALA A 57 -27.36 6.87 2.91
CA ALA A 57 -27.60 8.21 2.37
C ALA A 57 -26.32 9.05 2.38
N PHE A 58 -25.50 8.91 3.43
CA PHE A 58 -24.18 9.53 3.49
C PHE A 58 -23.25 9.00 2.39
N ALA A 59 -23.21 7.69 2.15
CA ALA A 59 -22.44 7.10 1.06
C ALA A 59 -22.89 7.61 -0.32
N ALA A 60 -24.21 7.74 -0.53
CA ALA A 60 -24.75 8.32 -1.77
C ALA A 60 -24.32 9.79 -1.96
N LEU A 61 -24.29 10.59 -0.89
CA LEU A 61 -23.79 11.97 -0.92
C LEU A 61 -22.30 12.03 -1.26
N CYS A 62 -21.49 11.14 -0.67
CA CYS A 62 -20.06 11.02 -1.02
C CYS A 62 -19.87 10.61 -2.48
N GLY A 63 -20.65 9.65 -2.99
CA GLY A 63 -20.66 9.28 -4.40
C GLY A 63 -21.04 10.43 -5.32
N PHE A 64 -22.04 11.22 -4.95
CA PHE A 64 -22.42 12.44 -5.67
C PHE A 64 -21.28 13.46 -5.69
N ALA A 65 -20.62 13.70 -4.56
CA ALA A 65 -19.46 14.60 -4.49
C ALA A 65 -18.31 14.12 -5.40
N ILE A 66 -18.01 12.82 -5.42
CA ILE A 66 -17.01 12.22 -6.31
C ILE A 66 -17.41 12.42 -7.78
N ALA A 67 -18.69 12.23 -8.13
CA ALA A 67 -19.19 12.45 -9.48
C ALA A 67 -19.03 13.91 -9.93
N VAL A 68 -19.38 14.87 -9.09
CA VAL A 68 -19.20 16.31 -9.36
C VAL A 68 -17.72 16.64 -9.57
N VAL A 69 -16.84 16.19 -8.68
CA VAL A 69 -15.39 16.41 -8.80
C VAL A 69 -14.84 15.77 -10.08
N GLY A 70 -15.31 14.57 -10.42
CA GLY A 70 -14.96 13.89 -11.67
C GLY A 70 -15.36 14.65 -12.91
N ILE A 71 -16.59 15.19 -12.96
CA ILE A 71 -17.05 16.01 -14.10
C ILE A 71 -16.22 17.29 -14.20
N VAL A 72 -15.98 18.00 -13.10
CA VAL A 72 -15.16 19.23 -13.07
C VAL A 72 -13.73 18.95 -13.52
N SER A 73 -13.18 17.79 -13.19
CA SER A 73 -11.82 17.39 -13.57
C SER A 73 -11.71 16.77 -14.97
N GLY A 74 -12.80 16.68 -15.75
CA GLY A 74 -12.80 16.01 -17.04
C GLY A 74 -12.57 14.50 -16.96
N GLY A 75 -12.88 13.88 -15.82
CA GLY A 75 -12.80 12.44 -15.58
C GLY A 75 -11.48 11.94 -14.97
N THR A 76 -10.44 12.78 -14.90
CA THR A 76 -9.09 12.34 -14.48
C THR A 76 -8.99 11.93 -13.00
N THR A 77 -9.96 12.33 -12.16
CA THR A 77 -9.97 11.99 -10.73
C THR A 77 -10.62 10.66 -10.44
N PHE A 78 -11.30 10.02 -11.40
CA PHE A 78 -11.88 8.70 -11.18
C PHE A 78 -10.82 7.61 -11.04
N GLY A 79 -11.22 6.47 -10.45
CA GLY A 79 -10.35 5.30 -10.28
C GLY A 79 -9.11 5.55 -9.41
N SER A 80 -8.06 4.76 -9.62
CA SER A 80 -6.85 4.81 -8.79
C SER A 80 -5.94 6.01 -9.09
N GLY A 81 -6.06 6.62 -10.27
CA GLY A 81 -5.13 7.67 -10.69
C GLY A 81 -3.77 7.16 -11.22
N TYR A 82 -3.60 5.84 -11.35
CA TYR A 82 -2.34 5.23 -11.77
C TYR A 82 -1.98 5.55 -13.23
N ALA A 83 -2.96 5.54 -14.13
CA ALA A 83 -2.75 5.86 -15.54
C ALA A 83 -2.29 7.31 -15.72
N GLU A 84 -2.86 8.22 -14.92
CA GLU A 84 -2.52 9.64 -14.88
C GLU A 84 -1.12 9.86 -14.32
N ALA A 85 -0.76 9.18 -13.21
CA ALA A 85 0.58 9.25 -12.64
C ALA A 85 1.65 8.74 -13.59
N ARG A 86 1.38 7.60 -14.26
CA ARG A 86 2.28 7.04 -15.27
C ARG A 86 2.36 7.93 -16.51
N GLY A 87 1.24 8.45 -16.98
CA GLY A 87 1.20 9.35 -18.13
C GLY A 87 2.01 10.62 -17.92
N LEU A 88 1.99 11.18 -16.70
CA LEU A 88 2.83 12.30 -16.31
C LEU A 88 4.33 11.96 -16.31
N LEU A 89 4.71 10.77 -15.81
CA LEU A 89 6.11 10.30 -15.82
C LEU A 89 6.63 10.04 -17.24
N ASP A 90 5.79 9.44 -18.09
CA ASP A 90 6.12 9.12 -19.48
C ASP A 90 6.00 10.36 -20.40
N GLY A 91 5.56 11.51 -19.87
CA GLY A 91 5.37 12.77 -20.62
C GLY A 91 4.22 12.73 -21.64
N SER A 92 3.39 11.69 -21.60
CA SER A 92 2.27 11.46 -22.54
C SER A 92 0.97 12.12 -22.12
N GLN A 93 0.87 12.57 -20.87
CA GLN A 93 -0.29 13.24 -20.32
C GLN A 93 0.09 14.60 -19.73
N THR A 94 -0.78 15.58 -19.91
CA THR A 94 -0.71 16.86 -19.22
C THR A 94 -1.95 16.98 -18.34
N LEU A 95 -1.74 17.11 -17.03
CA LEU A 95 -2.83 17.26 -16.08
C LEU A 95 -2.96 18.72 -15.66
N SER A 96 -4.18 19.11 -15.29
CA SER A 96 -4.43 20.41 -14.70
C SER A 96 -3.63 20.61 -13.42
N VAL A 97 -3.21 21.84 -13.16
CA VAL A 97 -2.52 22.24 -11.92
C VAL A 97 -3.38 21.99 -10.68
N PHE A 98 -4.72 21.94 -10.85
CA PHE A 98 -5.67 21.64 -9.77
C PHE A 98 -5.83 20.14 -9.48
N TYR A 99 -5.27 19.27 -10.33
CA TYR A 99 -5.39 17.81 -10.22
C TYR A 99 -5.10 17.24 -8.82
N PRO A 100 -3.97 17.55 -8.14
CA PRO A 100 -3.67 16.95 -6.84
C PRO A 100 -4.74 17.26 -5.80
N PHE A 101 -5.30 18.48 -5.82
CA PHE A 101 -6.34 18.89 -4.88
C PHE A 101 -7.67 18.19 -5.17
N LEU A 102 -8.07 18.15 -6.45
CA LEU A 102 -9.31 17.46 -6.85
C LEU A 102 -9.23 15.96 -6.57
N LYS A 103 -8.09 15.32 -6.86
CA LYS A 103 -7.85 13.90 -6.57
C LYS A 103 -7.86 13.63 -5.06
N MET A 104 -7.24 14.51 -4.26
CA MET A 104 -7.27 14.41 -2.81
C MET A 104 -8.70 14.53 -2.25
N VAL A 105 -9.50 15.48 -2.74
CA VAL A 105 -10.92 15.62 -2.34
C VAL A 105 -11.72 14.38 -2.72
N SER A 106 -11.55 13.89 -3.96
CA SER A 106 -12.20 12.64 -4.40
C SER A 106 -11.80 11.47 -3.50
N MET A 107 -10.54 11.40 -3.09
CA MET A 107 -10.03 10.34 -2.23
C MET A 107 -10.60 10.43 -0.81
N VAL A 108 -10.65 11.62 -0.22
CA VAL A 108 -11.30 11.84 1.09
C VAL A 108 -12.77 11.44 1.03
N ALA A 109 -13.49 11.87 -0.01
CA ALA A 109 -14.89 11.50 -0.21
C ALA A 109 -15.10 9.97 -0.36
N SER A 110 -14.18 9.25 -0.99
CA SER A 110 -14.25 7.78 -1.11
C SER A 110 -14.05 7.05 0.22
N TYR A 111 -13.21 7.59 1.11
CA TYR A 111 -12.89 6.95 2.40
C TYR A 111 -13.84 7.32 3.52
N LEU A 112 -14.51 8.47 3.42
CA LEU A 112 -15.42 8.97 4.44
C LEU A 112 -16.54 7.98 4.85
N PRO A 113 -17.20 7.27 3.91
CA PRO A 113 -18.23 6.29 4.26
C PRO A 113 -17.69 4.98 4.84
N GLY A 114 -16.37 4.80 4.95
CA GLY A 114 -15.76 3.57 5.45
C GLY A 114 -15.68 2.43 4.41
N ILE A 115 -15.79 2.75 3.13
CA ILE A 115 -15.70 1.76 2.05
C ILE A 115 -14.26 1.21 1.98
N PRO A 116 -14.06 -0.11 1.95
CA PRO A 116 -12.72 -0.69 1.83
C PRO A 116 -12.09 -0.32 0.49
N GLY A 117 -10.85 0.14 0.53
CA GLY A 117 -10.10 0.53 -0.65
C GLY A 117 -8.61 0.67 -0.38
N GLY A 118 -7.80 0.65 -1.45
CA GLY A 118 -6.36 0.88 -1.37
C GLY A 118 -6.01 2.37 -1.48
N ILE A 119 -5.19 2.88 -0.54
CA ILE A 119 -4.70 4.28 -0.56
C ILE A 119 -3.44 4.48 -1.40
N PHE A 120 -2.77 3.39 -1.77
CA PHE A 120 -1.42 3.43 -2.31
C PHE A 120 -1.32 4.12 -3.69
N ALA A 121 -2.02 3.58 -4.70
CA ALA A 121 -2.00 4.14 -6.05
C ALA A 121 -2.58 5.57 -6.13
N PRO A 122 -3.70 5.89 -5.43
CA PRO A 122 -4.17 7.27 -5.34
C PRO A 122 -3.16 8.21 -4.68
N SER A 123 -2.41 7.76 -3.68
CA SER A 123 -1.37 8.59 -3.04
C SER A 123 -0.24 8.92 -4.01
N LEU A 124 0.22 7.93 -4.78
CA LEU A 124 1.20 8.16 -5.85
C LEU A 124 0.66 9.15 -6.90
N SER A 125 -0.60 9.00 -7.29
CA SER A 125 -1.27 9.88 -8.24
C SER A 125 -1.37 11.33 -7.75
N ILE A 126 -1.78 11.53 -6.49
CA ILE A 126 -1.82 12.86 -5.86
C ILE A 126 -0.41 13.45 -5.80
N GLY A 127 0.60 12.64 -5.40
CA GLY A 127 2.00 13.04 -5.41
C GLY A 127 2.49 13.46 -6.80
N ALA A 128 2.14 12.71 -7.86
CA ALA A 128 2.47 13.09 -9.23
C ALA A 128 1.83 14.42 -9.64
N GLY A 129 0.59 14.67 -9.21
CA GLY A 129 -0.09 15.95 -9.35
C GLY A 129 0.67 17.10 -8.68
N PHE A 130 1.19 16.90 -7.47
CA PHE A 130 2.02 17.90 -6.79
C PHE A 130 3.35 18.16 -7.51
N GLY A 131 3.96 17.13 -8.10
CA GLY A 131 5.16 17.30 -8.93
C GLY A 131 4.88 18.14 -10.19
N ASN A 132 3.74 17.91 -10.84
CA ASN A 132 3.27 18.73 -11.96
C ASN A 132 3.02 20.19 -11.54
N LEU A 133 2.39 20.42 -10.39
CA LEU A 133 2.21 21.76 -9.82
C LEU A 133 3.58 22.44 -9.54
N LEU A 134 4.53 21.72 -8.95
CA LEU A 134 5.85 22.25 -8.62
C LEU A 134 6.69 22.57 -9.86
N HIS A 135 6.46 21.88 -10.98
CA HIS A 135 7.12 22.20 -12.25
C HIS A 135 6.76 23.59 -12.78
N VAL A 136 5.63 24.18 -12.38
CA VAL A 136 5.32 25.59 -12.69
C VAL A 136 6.33 26.55 -12.05
N VAL A 137 6.84 26.20 -10.87
CA VAL A 137 7.83 27.01 -10.13
C VAL A 137 9.26 26.63 -10.54
N PHE A 138 9.51 25.34 -10.77
CA PHE A 138 10.80 24.78 -11.16
C PHE A 138 10.83 24.40 -12.65
N SER A 139 10.40 25.30 -13.52
CA SER A 139 10.23 25.05 -14.98
C SER A 139 11.52 24.67 -15.71
N ASN A 140 12.68 24.94 -15.09
CA ASN A 140 13.99 24.63 -15.64
C ASN A 140 14.47 23.20 -15.27
N MET A 141 13.72 22.47 -14.45
CA MET A 141 14.02 21.09 -14.05
C MET A 141 13.20 20.09 -14.87
N SER A 142 13.67 18.85 -14.96
CA SER A 142 12.90 17.82 -15.65
C SER A 142 11.60 17.51 -14.90
N LEU A 143 10.48 17.60 -15.63
CA LEU A 143 9.15 17.28 -15.11
C LEU A 143 9.08 15.86 -14.47
N PRO A 144 9.60 14.78 -15.10
CA PRO A 144 9.59 13.44 -14.50
C PRO A 144 10.35 13.34 -13.17
N MET A 145 11.42 14.12 -12.98
CA MET A 145 12.16 14.16 -11.72
C MET A 145 11.33 14.80 -10.60
N LEU A 146 10.68 15.94 -10.85
CA LEU A 146 9.80 16.59 -9.87
C LEU A 146 8.61 15.71 -9.51
N ILE A 147 8.03 15.04 -10.50
CA ILE A 147 6.96 14.04 -10.31
C ILE A 147 7.46 12.92 -9.40
N ALA A 148 8.62 12.34 -9.67
CA ALA A 148 9.19 11.27 -8.86
C ALA A 148 9.43 11.69 -7.40
N LEU A 149 10.00 12.87 -7.18
CA LEU A 149 10.22 13.44 -5.84
C LEU A 149 8.88 13.64 -5.11
N ALA A 150 7.87 14.16 -5.79
CA ALA A 150 6.57 14.43 -5.18
C ALA A 150 5.76 13.15 -4.93
N MET A 151 5.85 12.14 -5.80
CA MET A 151 5.29 10.80 -5.61
C MET A 151 5.82 10.15 -4.33
N VAL A 152 7.15 10.08 -4.19
CA VAL A 152 7.77 9.49 -3.00
C VAL A 152 7.47 10.30 -1.75
N GLY A 153 7.51 11.63 -1.85
CA GLY A 153 7.21 12.53 -0.74
C GLY A 153 5.79 12.35 -0.21
N TYR A 154 4.79 12.36 -1.09
CA TYR A 154 3.39 12.22 -0.67
C TYR A 154 3.10 10.82 -0.12
N LEU A 155 3.61 9.77 -0.76
CA LEU A 155 3.44 8.41 -0.25
C LEU A 155 4.10 8.23 1.13
N ALA A 156 5.31 8.76 1.32
CA ALA A 156 6.00 8.73 2.61
C ALA A 156 5.27 9.56 3.68
N ALA A 157 4.63 10.67 3.30
CA ALA A 157 3.81 11.48 4.19
C ALA A 157 2.58 10.70 4.69
N VAL A 158 1.87 10.06 3.77
CA VAL A 158 0.61 9.34 4.09
C VAL A 158 0.88 8.07 4.89
N THR A 159 1.86 7.28 4.46
CA THR A 159 2.16 5.98 5.09
C THR A 159 3.05 6.11 6.32
N GLN A 160 3.81 7.19 6.43
CA GLN A 160 4.90 7.36 7.39
C GLN A 160 5.93 6.20 7.39
N SER A 161 6.08 5.51 6.25
CA SER A 161 7.15 4.54 5.99
C SER A 161 8.08 5.07 4.88
N PRO A 162 9.08 5.91 5.23
CA PRO A 162 9.91 6.58 4.24
C PRO A 162 10.79 5.62 3.43
N ILE A 163 11.33 4.56 4.06
CA ILE A 163 12.19 3.58 3.37
C ILE A 163 11.36 2.78 2.35
N THR A 164 10.20 2.23 2.75
CA THR A 164 9.31 1.50 1.85
C THR A 164 8.84 2.37 0.69
N SER A 165 8.43 3.61 0.98
CA SER A 165 7.96 4.54 -0.05
C SER A 165 9.04 4.86 -1.07
N PHE A 166 10.26 5.12 -0.59
CA PHE A 166 11.44 5.35 -1.43
C PHE A 166 11.72 4.16 -2.35
N VAL A 167 11.83 2.96 -1.79
CA VAL A 167 12.14 1.75 -2.58
C VAL A 167 11.09 1.54 -3.65
N ILE A 168 9.79 1.64 -3.32
CA ILE A 168 8.73 1.42 -4.31
C ILE A 168 8.81 2.44 -5.45
N VAL A 169 8.96 3.73 -5.14
CA VAL A 169 9.02 4.76 -6.19
C VAL A 169 10.29 4.62 -7.02
N MET A 170 11.43 4.32 -6.40
CA MET A 170 12.71 4.10 -7.08
C MET A 170 12.62 2.93 -8.08
N GLU A 171 12.07 1.80 -7.65
CA GLU A 171 11.82 0.62 -8.50
C GLU A 171 10.84 0.93 -9.62
N MET A 172 9.76 1.66 -9.33
CA MET A 172 8.81 2.06 -10.35
C MET A 172 9.50 2.87 -11.43
N ILE A 173 10.21 3.95 -11.11
CA ILE A 173 10.78 4.87 -12.09
C ILE A 173 12.17 4.46 -12.64
N ASN A 174 12.70 3.29 -12.26
CA ASN A 174 14.07 2.85 -12.57
C ASN A 174 15.15 3.92 -12.28
N GLY A 175 14.92 4.73 -11.24
CA GLY A 175 15.57 6.03 -11.02
C GLY A 175 16.83 5.97 -10.16
N HIS A 176 17.76 5.07 -10.44
CA HIS A 176 18.98 4.86 -9.65
C HIS A 176 19.82 6.15 -9.48
N ALA A 177 19.77 7.07 -10.46
CA ALA A 177 20.46 8.36 -10.41
C ALA A 177 19.89 9.31 -9.32
N LEU A 178 18.64 9.15 -8.91
CA LEU A 178 17.94 10.05 -7.98
C LEU A 178 17.82 9.49 -6.56
N VAL A 179 18.49 8.37 -6.25
CA VAL A 179 18.34 7.63 -4.98
C VAL A 179 18.47 8.52 -3.75
N ILE A 180 19.53 9.33 -3.68
CA ILE A 180 19.78 10.23 -2.54
C ILE A 180 18.64 11.26 -2.40
N SER A 181 18.18 11.82 -3.51
CA SER A 181 17.13 12.84 -3.55
C SER A 181 15.77 12.28 -3.16
N LEU A 182 15.42 11.09 -3.65
CA LEU A 182 14.18 10.39 -3.30
C LEU A 182 14.16 10.02 -1.81
N MET A 183 15.26 9.48 -1.30
CA MET A 183 15.38 9.12 0.13
C MET A 183 15.29 10.35 1.02
N ALA A 184 15.99 11.44 0.68
CA ALA A 184 15.91 12.70 1.41
C ALA A 184 14.48 13.27 1.41
N THR A 185 13.81 13.27 0.25
CA THR A 185 12.43 13.73 0.12
C THR A 185 11.47 12.90 0.96
N ALA A 186 11.60 11.57 0.92
CA ALA A 186 10.78 10.65 1.70
C ALA A 186 10.93 10.89 3.21
N LEU A 187 12.16 11.00 3.69
CA LEU A 187 12.47 11.22 5.11
C LEU A 187 11.92 12.56 5.59
N VAL A 188 12.21 13.65 4.89
CA VAL A 188 11.75 15.00 5.28
C VAL A 188 10.24 15.08 5.22
N SER A 189 9.61 14.59 4.15
CA SER A 189 8.15 14.61 3.99
C SER A 189 7.43 13.81 5.09
N SER A 190 7.94 12.61 5.42
CA SER A 190 7.42 11.79 6.51
C SER A 190 7.52 12.50 7.87
N ARG A 191 8.63 13.21 8.13
CA ARG A 191 8.79 14.01 9.35
C ARG A 191 7.84 15.20 9.39
N VAL A 192 7.64 15.89 8.28
CA VAL A 192 6.68 17.01 8.19
C VAL A 192 5.25 16.52 8.44
N SER A 193 4.86 15.40 7.84
CA SER A 193 3.52 14.80 8.02
C SER A 193 3.20 14.46 9.47
N ARG A 194 4.20 14.01 10.25
CA ARG A 194 4.04 13.66 11.68
C ARG A 194 3.58 14.82 12.56
N PHE A 195 3.78 16.07 12.15
CA PHE A 195 3.26 17.22 12.90
C PHE A 195 1.73 17.36 12.78
N PHE A 196 1.11 16.76 11.76
CA PHE A 196 -0.33 16.86 11.49
C PHE A 196 -1.11 15.68 12.04
N ALA A 197 -0.61 14.45 11.83
CA ALA A 197 -1.34 13.23 12.18
C ALA A 197 -0.39 12.05 12.47
N PRO A 198 -0.83 11.05 13.26
CA PRO A 198 -0.13 9.77 13.40
C PRO A 198 -0.14 8.94 12.10
N PRO A 199 0.66 7.87 11.98
CA PRO A 199 0.65 6.99 10.81
C PRO A 199 -0.75 6.47 10.51
N LEU A 200 -1.21 6.65 9.26
CA LEU A 200 -2.59 6.35 8.87
C LEU A 200 -2.94 4.87 9.08
N TYR A 201 -2.12 3.96 8.55
CA TYR A 201 -2.38 2.53 8.63
C TYR A 201 -2.43 2.01 10.07
N GLU A 202 -1.48 2.41 10.90
CA GLU A 202 -1.43 2.03 12.32
C GLU A 202 -2.68 2.53 13.06
N THR A 203 -3.05 3.79 12.83
CA THR A 203 -4.22 4.38 13.50
C THR A 203 -5.53 3.72 13.04
N LEU A 204 -5.64 3.36 11.76
CA LEU A 204 -6.79 2.62 11.26
C LEU A 204 -6.83 1.20 11.85
N ALA A 205 -5.70 0.50 11.93
CA ALA A 205 -5.63 -0.83 12.55
C ALA A 205 -6.08 -0.81 14.02
N GLN A 206 -5.63 0.19 14.79
CA GLN A 206 -6.06 0.36 16.18
C GLN A 206 -7.57 0.59 16.32
N ARG A 207 -8.21 1.27 15.35
CA ARG A 207 -9.68 1.43 15.34
C ARG A 207 -10.42 0.12 15.08
N TYR A 208 -9.85 -0.79 14.30
CA TYR A 208 -10.42 -2.11 14.09
C TYR A 208 -10.25 -3.03 15.31
N LEU A 209 -9.19 -2.83 16.10
CA LEU A 209 -8.94 -3.60 17.33
C LEU A 209 -9.73 -3.09 18.54
N ALA A 210 -10.21 -1.83 18.52
CA ALA A 210 -11.01 -1.28 19.60
C ALA A 210 -12.36 -2.03 19.72
N PRO A 211 -12.78 -2.47 20.93
CA PRO A 211 -14.05 -3.14 21.13
C PRO A 211 -15.22 -2.28 20.62
N PRO A 212 -16.24 -2.86 19.97
CA PRO A 212 -17.44 -2.11 19.61
C PRO A 212 -18.00 -1.44 20.87
N ILE A 213 -18.14 -0.11 20.84
CA ILE A 213 -18.89 0.61 21.88
C ILE A 213 -20.27 -0.04 21.91
N ALA A 214 -20.63 -0.64 23.06
CA ALA A 214 -21.90 -1.30 23.25
C ALA A 214 -23.02 -0.42 22.69
N ALA A 215 -23.71 -0.91 21.66
CA ALA A 215 -24.82 -0.19 21.08
C ALA A 215 -25.86 0.07 22.18
N PRO A 216 -26.44 1.28 22.29
CA PRO A 216 -27.57 1.49 23.17
C PRO A 216 -28.66 0.47 22.80
N GLU A 217 -29.10 -0.26 23.82
CA GLU A 217 -29.99 -1.42 23.83
C GLU A 217 -31.43 -1.09 23.39
N HIS A 218 -31.62 -0.39 22.27
CA HIS A 218 -32.94 0.08 21.80
C HIS A 218 -33.30 -0.33 20.38
N ALA A 219 -32.54 -1.23 19.74
CA ALA A 219 -32.90 -1.81 18.44
C ALA A 219 -33.19 -3.33 18.48
N ALA A 220 -33.04 -3.99 19.64
CA ALA A 220 -33.28 -5.44 19.77
C ALA A 220 -34.75 -5.80 20.12
N ALA A 221 -35.59 -4.83 20.50
CA ALA A 221 -36.96 -5.09 20.96
C ALA A 221 -38.01 -5.25 19.83
N THR A 222 -37.67 -4.95 18.57
CA THR A 222 -38.65 -4.98 17.47
C THR A 222 -38.58 -6.25 16.60
N ALA A 223 -37.67 -7.19 16.92
CA ALA A 223 -37.51 -8.43 16.15
C ALA A 223 -38.01 -9.70 16.87
N THR A 224 -38.60 -9.58 18.07
CA THR A 224 -39.04 -10.74 18.90
C THR A 224 -40.54 -11.06 18.75
N SER A 225 -41.21 -10.60 17.70
CA SER A 225 -42.65 -10.90 17.51
C SER A 225 -42.97 -11.39 16.11
N ALA A 226 -42.32 -12.48 15.67
CA ALA A 226 -42.89 -13.39 14.68
C ALA A 226 -42.01 -14.64 14.53
N VAL A 227 -42.15 -15.62 15.42
CA VAL A 227 -42.19 -17.07 15.07
C VAL A 227 -42.77 -17.81 16.28
N THR A 228 -44.05 -18.16 16.21
CA THR A 228 -44.70 -19.14 17.09
C THR A 228 -44.81 -20.46 16.33
N THR A 229 -44.01 -21.43 16.78
CA THR A 229 -44.13 -22.90 16.74
C THR A 229 -45.14 -23.57 15.79
N THR A 230 -44.63 -24.51 14.99
CA THR A 230 -45.18 -25.89 14.95
C THR A 230 -44.05 -26.86 14.63
N GLY A 231 -43.82 -27.84 15.52
CA GLY A 231 -42.71 -28.78 15.46
C GLY A 231 -43.03 -30.07 14.70
N VAL A 232 -41.98 -30.76 14.26
CA VAL A 232 -41.92 -32.20 14.05
C VAL A 232 -40.53 -32.70 14.48
N THR A 233 -40.55 -33.84 15.16
CA THR A 233 -39.54 -34.47 16.02
C THR A 233 -38.43 -35.21 15.24
N GLU A 234 -37.19 -35.18 15.74
CA GLU A 234 -36.11 -36.15 15.41
C GLU A 234 -35.39 -36.61 16.71
N PRO A 235 -34.75 -37.80 16.70
CA PRO A 235 -34.63 -38.66 17.87
C PRO A 235 -33.47 -38.31 18.78
N GLN A 236 -33.65 -38.74 20.03
CA GLN A 236 -32.79 -38.57 21.18
C GLN A 236 -31.68 -39.62 21.17
N ASP A 237 -30.42 -39.19 21.05
CA ASP A 237 -29.22 -39.86 21.58
C ASP A 237 -28.09 -38.79 21.63
N ALA A 238 -27.91 -38.10 22.76
CA ALA A 238 -27.00 -38.48 23.84
C ALA A 238 -25.52 -38.19 23.53
N THR A 239 -25.10 -36.98 23.92
CA THR A 239 -23.78 -36.64 24.49
C THR A 239 -22.52 -37.20 23.82
N ALA A 240 -21.92 -36.40 22.93
CA ALA A 240 -20.49 -36.45 22.65
C ALA A 240 -19.93 -35.03 22.50
N THR A 241 -18.95 -34.70 23.35
CA THR A 241 -18.17 -33.46 23.34
C THR A 241 -17.35 -33.35 22.05
N PRO A 242 -17.25 -32.19 21.38
CA PRO A 242 -16.39 -32.04 20.20
C PRO A 242 -14.90 -32.05 20.59
N ALA A 243 -14.11 -32.87 19.91
CA ALA A 243 -12.67 -33.05 20.12
C ALA A 243 -11.84 -31.84 19.60
N ASP A 244 -10.73 -31.58 20.30
CA ASP A 244 -9.74 -30.52 20.02
C ASP A 244 -8.85 -30.90 18.81
N PRO A 245 -8.70 -30.03 17.78
CA PRO A 245 -7.96 -30.34 16.55
C PRO A 245 -6.43 -30.50 16.67
N LEU A 246 -5.85 -30.45 17.87
CA LEU A 246 -4.39 -30.46 18.08
C LEU A 246 -3.81 -31.77 18.65
N ASP A 247 -4.64 -32.78 18.93
CA ASP A 247 -4.17 -34.07 19.43
C ASP A 247 -3.53 -34.98 18.36
N THR A 248 -3.76 -34.73 17.07
CA THR A 248 -3.27 -35.59 15.97
C THR A 248 -1.81 -35.41 15.60
N LEU A 249 -1.03 -34.62 16.36
CA LEU A 249 0.38 -34.31 16.06
C LEU A 249 1.35 -34.69 17.20
N ARG A 250 0.91 -35.44 18.20
CA ARG A 250 1.72 -35.76 19.39
C ARG A 250 2.16 -37.23 19.54
N ASP A 251 1.73 -38.13 18.67
CA ASP A 251 1.95 -39.58 18.83
C ASP A 251 2.95 -40.24 17.85
N GLU A 252 3.78 -39.48 17.12
CA GLU A 252 4.88 -40.06 16.32
C GLU A 252 6.27 -39.92 16.98
N GLY A 253 6.35 -40.17 18.29
CA GLY A 253 7.64 -40.16 19.00
C GLY A 253 7.65 -41.00 20.28
N SER A 254 8.28 -42.18 20.20
CA SER A 254 8.52 -43.17 21.28
C SER A 254 7.29 -44.03 21.61
N SER A 255 7.34 -45.35 21.79
CA SER A 255 8.42 -46.33 21.95
C SER A 255 7.77 -47.73 21.98
N GLY A 256 8.50 -48.78 21.60
CA GLY A 256 8.10 -50.16 21.94
C GLY A 256 8.73 -51.27 21.09
N GLU A 257 9.93 -51.72 21.47
CA GLU A 257 10.39 -53.11 21.20
C GLU A 257 9.56 -54.13 22.00
N PRO A 258 9.50 -55.41 21.58
CA PRO A 258 10.36 -56.41 22.24
C PRO A 258 10.92 -57.53 21.32
N ALA A 259 11.84 -58.29 21.93
CA ALA A 259 12.90 -59.15 21.40
C ALA A 259 12.55 -60.59 20.97
N GLU A 260 13.51 -61.18 20.23
CA GLU A 260 13.89 -62.61 19.95
C GLU A 260 14.03 -62.83 18.43
N GLY A 261 15.08 -63.38 17.83
CA GLY A 261 16.36 -63.95 18.25
C GLY A 261 17.08 -64.52 17.00
N ALA A 262 18.36 -64.90 17.16
CA ALA A 262 19.20 -65.72 16.26
C ALA A 262 20.05 -65.04 15.14
N ALA A 263 21.33 -64.82 15.51
CA ALA A 263 22.53 -65.41 14.90
C ALA A 263 23.21 -64.78 13.66
N SER A 264 24.55 -64.70 13.82
CA SER A 264 25.67 -64.74 12.83
C SER A 264 26.20 -63.41 12.25
N ALA A 265 27.42 -63.07 12.69
CA ALA A 265 28.35 -62.09 12.13
C ALA A 265 29.17 -62.68 10.95
N PRO A 266 30.28 -62.08 10.45
CA PRO A 266 30.67 -60.67 10.20
C PRO A 266 31.26 -60.45 8.77
N ALA A 267 31.74 -59.23 8.46
CA ALA A 267 32.93 -58.86 7.63
C ALA A 267 32.66 -57.67 6.67
N LEU A 268 33.27 -56.49 6.88
CA LEU A 268 34.61 -56.04 6.39
C LEU A 268 34.68 -55.82 4.87
N HIS A 269 34.74 -54.56 4.41
CA HIS A 269 35.90 -53.98 3.70
C HIS A 269 35.66 -52.52 3.25
N ASP A 270 36.59 -51.64 3.65
CA ASP A 270 37.32 -50.59 2.90
C ASP A 270 36.62 -49.88 1.72
N GLY A 271 36.64 -48.55 1.62
CA GLY A 271 37.84 -47.71 1.59
C GLY A 271 38.09 -47.24 0.15
N ALA A 272 37.92 -45.94 -0.10
CA ALA A 272 38.29 -45.22 -1.33
C ALA A 272 39.84 -45.26 -1.55
N PRO A 273 40.50 -44.64 -2.57
CA PRO A 273 40.05 -43.61 -3.55
C PRO A 273 40.74 -43.66 -4.96
N ALA A 274 40.71 -42.52 -5.69
CA ALA A 274 41.61 -42.07 -6.79
C ALA A 274 41.34 -42.63 -8.23
N ALA A 275 41.65 -41.98 -9.36
CA ALA A 275 42.00 -40.62 -9.79
C ALA A 275 42.11 -40.61 -11.35
N ALA A 276 41.95 -39.42 -11.96
CA ALA A 276 42.68 -38.86 -13.11
C ALA A 276 42.48 -39.33 -14.59
N SER A 277 42.74 -38.34 -15.47
CA SER A 277 43.12 -38.35 -16.90
C SER A 277 41.97 -38.16 -17.91
N GLY A 278 42.02 -37.30 -18.94
CA GLY A 278 43.05 -36.41 -19.52
C GLY A 278 42.43 -35.66 -20.73
N ALA A 279 42.64 -34.35 -20.86
CA ALA A 279 43.43 -33.65 -21.90
C ALA A 279 43.17 -33.98 -23.40
N ASN A 280 42.64 -33.00 -24.17
CA ASN A 280 43.25 -32.48 -25.43
C ASN A 280 42.36 -31.41 -26.14
N GLY A 281 42.93 -30.23 -26.43
CA GLY A 281 42.48 -29.29 -27.49
C GLY A 281 43.18 -29.58 -28.83
N PRO A 282 43.34 -28.64 -29.81
CA PRO A 282 42.96 -27.21 -29.86
C PRO A 282 42.43 -26.68 -31.25
N ALA A 283 42.24 -25.34 -31.33
CA ALA A 283 42.48 -24.41 -32.46
C ALA A 283 41.39 -24.02 -33.51
N GLN A 284 41.18 -22.69 -33.56
CA GLN A 284 40.55 -21.75 -34.55
C GLN A 284 41.24 -21.77 -35.95
N PRO A 285 40.88 -20.97 -37.02
CA PRO A 285 40.33 -19.57 -37.02
C PRO A 285 39.42 -19.12 -38.21
N GLY A 286 38.96 -17.85 -38.17
CA GLY A 286 38.77 -17.02 -39.37
C GLY A 286 37.66 -15.93 -39.33
N PRO A 287 38.00 -14.63 -39.33
CA PRO A 287 37.12 -13.55 -39.78
C PRO A 287 37.39 -13.20 -41.26
N ARG A 288 36.37 -12.73 -42.00
CA ARG A 288 36.52 -12.13 -43.34
C ARG A 288 35.89 -10.73 -43.35
N ASP A 289 36.79 -9.75 -43.43
CA ASP A 289 36.81 -8.51 -44.21
C ASP A 289 35.53 -7.77 -44.64
N ALA A 290 35.57 -6.46 -44.32
CA ALA A 290 35.37 -5.28 -45.18
C ALA A 290 34.06 -5.08 -45.97
N GLN A 291 33.32 -4.03 -45.61
CA GLN A 291 33.16 -2.77 -46.38
C GLN A 291 32.86 -1.61 -45.43
#